data_AF-A0AAW1JYF1-F1
#
_entry.id   AF-A0AAW1JYF1-F1
#
_cell.length_a   1.000
_cell.length_b   1.000
_cell.length_c   1.000
_cell.angle_alpha   90.00
_cell.angle_beta   90.00
_cell.angle_gamma   90.00
#
_symmetry.space_group_name_H-M   'P 1'
#
loop_
_entity.id
_entity.type
_entity.pdbx_description
1 polymer ?
#
loop_
_entity_poly.entity_id
_entity_poly.type
_entity_poly.pdbx_seq_one_letter_code
_entity_poly.pdbx_strand_id
1 'polypeptide(L)'
;MRFFFELFLTEPIDFPILSITNNDLTLLNGLAVGNMPIVQHLACFDLFNFSRNSPEKRKVLFTLSQPGNHPHNWNNLISNILQIITTFTETINLSVNAILNPESDKKIEAPLESQQPVIQIYAYKNMRNLSVLKPEIPLNLISVTQNKVIPFTSPVNVFMDTIIHKFKALITMLKAKFGINYLFGRLPVKNIQCCLEDGQIIIWIIQGISNLTIASLNEDNYGIAHKDMPTILSALVELKLSMEKLNRIPTFTKKTQIVDDFNIKMKTGINSAVKRSLYNICKHFRPYINDIPIKKDVLQYLQPYFLE
;
A
#
# COMPACT_ATOMS: atom_id res chain seq x y z
N MET A 1 41.07 6.30 15.36
CA MET A 1 40.02 5.51 14.66
C MET A 1 38.65 5.66 15.31
N ARG A 2 38.37 5.12 16.51
CA ARG A 2 37.03 5.15 17.11
C ARG A 2 36.40 6.55 17.19
N PHE A 3 37.14 7.54 17.72
CA PHE A 3 36.70 8.94 17.76
C PHE A 3 36.35 9.53 16.39
N PHE A 4 37.12 9.25 15.34
CA PHE A 4 36.80 9.69 13.98
C PHE A 4 35.57 8.97 13.41
N PHE A 5 35.39 7.69 13.72
CA PHE A 5 34.17 6.95 13.36
C PHE A 5 32.93 7.53 14.05
N GLU A 6 33.04 7.86 15.35
CA GLU A 6 31.97 8.50 16.12
C GLU A 6 31.70 9.94 15.61
N LEU A 7 32.74 10.67 15.16
CA LEU A 7 32.59 11.98 14.50
C LEU A 7 31.85 11.86 13.16
N PHE A 8 32.33 11.03 12.22
CA PHE A 8 31.69 10.86 10.90
C PHE A 8 30.29 10.23 10.96
N LEU A 9 29.96 9.48 12.01
CA LEU A 9 28.60 8.98 12.26
C LEU A 9 27.67 10.00 12.94
N THR A 10 28.20 11.12 13.43
CA THR A 10 27.42 12.21 14.05
C THR A 10 27.33 13.46 13.18
N GLU A 11 28.04 13.53 12.06
CA GLU A 11 27.85 14.58 11.06
C GLU A 11 26.44 14.49 10.41
N PRO A 12 25.75 15.63 10.23
CA PRO A 12 24.44 15.64 9.59
C PRO A 12 24.59 15.32 8.09
N ILE A 13 24.01 14.20 7.67
CA ILE A 13 23.96 13.81 6.25
C ILE A 13 22.81 14.56 5.57
N ASP A 14 23.16 15.56 4.76
CA ASP A 14 22.24 16.26 3.86
C ASP A 14 22.01 15.42 2.59
N PHE A 15 20.77 15.00 2.33
CA PHE A 15 20.43 14.31 1.10
C PHE A 15 20.04 15.33 0.02
N PRO A 16 20.70 15.34 -1.16
CA PRO A 16 20.32 16.24 -2.24
C PRO A 16 19.00 15.77 -2.88
N ILE A 17 18.13 16.74 -3.22
CA ILE A 17 16.83 16.47 -3.86
C ILE A 17 17.03 16.14 -5.34
N LEU A 18 17.92 16.87 -6.01
CA LEU A 18 18.38 16.62 -7.37
C LEU A 18 19.73 15.93 -7.30
N SER A 19 19.96 14.89 -8.12
CA SER A 19 21.30 14.32 -8.26
C SER A 19 22.17 15.29 -9.07
N ILE A 20 23.39 15.54 -8.59
CA ILE A 20 24.41 16.34 -9.28
C ILE A 20 25.31 15.40 -10.09
N THR A 21 25.50 14.18 -9.59
CA THR A 21 26.11 13.05 -10.31
C THR A 21 25.17 11.84 -10.35
N ASN A 22 25.40 10.92 -11.29
CA ASN A 22 24.61 9.68 -11.44
C ASN A 22 24.78 8.70 -10.27
N ASN A 23 25.77 8.90 -9.39
CA ASN A 23 26.04 8.04 -8.23
C ASN A 23 25.61 8.68 -6.89
N ASP A 24 25.04 9.88 -6.90
CA ASP A 24 24.62 10.54 -5.66
C ASP A 24 23.43 9.79 -5.04
N LEU A 25 23.53 9.50 -3.75
CA LEU A 25 22.40 8.96 -3.00
C LEU A 25 21.44 10.11 -2.67
N THR A 26 20.55 10.42 -3.61
CA THR A 26 19.50 11.43 -3.45
C THR A 26 18.53 11.04 -2.34
N LEU A 27 17.79 12.03 -1.84
CA LEU A 27 16.71 11.83 -0.88
C LEU A 27 15.70 10.76 -1.37
N LEU A 28 15.30 10.85 -2.64
CA LEU A 28 14.34 9.92 -3.26
C LEU A 28 14.87 8.49 -3.29
N ASN A 29 16.16 8.32 -3.63
CA ASN A 29 16.84 7.03 -3.59
C ASN A 29 16.93 6.50 -2.15
N GLY A 30 17.30 7.35 -1.19
CA GLY A 30 17.37 7.00 0.24
C GLY A 30 16.04 6.50 0.81
N LEU A 31 14.91 7.14 0.46
CA LEU A 31 13.56 6.66 0.83
C LEU A 31 13.24 5.28 0.23
N ALA A 32 13.65 5.03 -1.01
CA ALA A 32 13.34 3.81 -1.76
C ALA A 32 14.24 2.61 -1.41
N VAL A 33 15.42 2.83 -0.82
CA VAL A 33 16.38 1.77 -0.46
C VAL A 33 15.94 1.04 0.82
N GLY A 34 14.96 0.14 0.67
CA GLY A 34 14.57 -0.82 1.73
C GLY A 34 15.64 -1.86 2.06
N ASN A 35 16.71 -1.97 1.26
CA ASN A 35 17.83 -2.90 1.49
C ASN A 35 18.84 -2.39 2.54
N MET A 36 18.80 -1.09 2.91
CA MET A 36 19.68 -0.50 3.92
C MET A 36 18.87 0.37 4.89
N PRO A 37 18.31 -0.23 5.96
CA PRO A 37 17.41 0.48 6.88
C PRO A 37 17.98 1.77 7.48
N ILE A 38 19.29 1.81 7.74
CA ILE A 38 19.98 3.01 8.26
C ILE A 38 19.88 4.19 7.29
N VAL A 39 20.08 3.94 5.99
CA VAL A 39 19.98 4.96 4.95
C VAL A 39 18.54 5.46 4.83
N GLN A 40 17.57 4.55 4.88
CA GLN A 40 16.15 4.90 4.86
C GLN A 40 15.74 5.73 6.07
N HIS A 41 16.19 5.38 7.27
CA HIS A 41 15.96 6.16 8.50
C HIS A 41 16.54 7.57 8.37
N LEU A 42 17.79 7.71 7.93
CA LEU A 42 18.45 9.01 7.75
C LEU A 42 17.74 9.87 6.69
N ALA A 43 17.36 9.30 5.55
CA ALA A 43 16.65 10.02 4.50
C ALA A 43 15.24 10.46 4.95
N CYS A 44 14.54 9.65 5.75
CA CYS A 44 13.26 10.03 6.35
C CYS A 44 13.42 11.09 7.46
N PHE A 45 14.54 11.09 8.18
CA PHE A 45 14.86 12.12 9.16
C PHE A 45 15.22 13.47 8.49
N ASP A 46 16.01 13.48 7.42
CA ASP A 46 16.23 14.71 6.62
C ASP A 46 14.90 15.20 6.02
N LEU A 47 14.06 14.32 5.46
CA LEU A 47 12.71 14.68 5.00
C LEU A 47 11.92 15.42 6.08
N PHE A 48 11.88 14.89 7.31
CA PHE A 48 11.23 15.57 8.42
C PHE A 48 11.87 16.93 8.74
N ASN A 49 13.21 17.01 8.80
CA ASN A 49 13.92 18.24 9.14
C ASN A 49 13.77 19.33 8.08
N PHE A 50 14.01 19.04 6.81
CA PHE A 50 13.93 20.05 5.75
C PHE A 50 12.48 20.46 5.46
N SER A 51 11.50 19.55 5.61
CA SER A 51 10.07 19.90 5.47
C SER A 51 9.69 21.07 6.36
N ARG A 52 10.33 21.19 7.53
CA ARG A 52 10.12 22.29 8.48
C ARG A 52 11.07 23.45 8.22
N ASN A 53 12.37 23.19 8.12
CA ASN A 53 13.40 24.22 8.31
C ASN A 53 13.93 24.85 7.01
N SER A 54 13.77 24.22 5.85
CA SER A 54 14.54 24.56 4.63
C SER A 54 13.63 24.97 3.46
N PRO A 55 13.19 26.25 3.36
CA PRO A 55 12.33 26.73 2.28
C PRO A 55 12.98 26.55 0.90
N GLU A 56 14.30 26.69 0.76
CA GLU A 56 14.98 26.48 -0.52
C GLU A 56 14.90 25.02 -1.01
N LYS A 57 15.07 24.03 -0.12
CA LYS A 57 14.84 22.61 -0.43
C LYS A 57 13.37 22.38 -0.87
N ARG A 58 12.40 23.02 -0.20
CA ARG A 58 10.95 22.90 -0.55
C ARG A 58 10.61 23.54 -1.90
N LYS A 59 11.11 24.74 -2.21
CA LYS A 59 10.95 25.37 -3.53
C LYS A 59 11.40 24.45 -4.66
N VAL A 60 12.56 23.80 -4.51
CA VAL A 60 13.08 22.83 -5.50
C VAL A 60 12.14 21.64 -5.67
N LEU A 61 11.51 21.15 -4.59
CA LEU A 61 10.52 20.08 -4.64
C LEU A 61 9.25 20.48 -5.42
N PHE A 62 8.80 21.73 -5.28
CA PHE A 62 7.66 22.30 -6.01
C PHE A 62 7.99 22.81 -7.43
N THR A 63 9.19 22.55 -7.97
CA THR A 63 9.50 22.91 -9.36
C THR A 63 8.88 21.95 -10.38
N LEU A 64 8.53 22.48 -11.55
CA LEU A 64 8.13 21.71 -12.73
C LEU A 64 9.36 21.37 -13.57
N SER A 65 9.40 20.16 -14.13
CA SER A 65 10.42 19.77 -15.10
C SER A 65 10.23 20.51 -16.42
N GLN A 66 11.33 20.95 -17.05
CA GLN A 66 11.30 21.40 -18.44
C GLN A 66 11.85 20.28 -19.35
N PRO A 67 11.30 20.05 -20.56
CA PRO A 67 10.24 20.82 -21.23
C PRO A 67 8.79 20.37 -20.93
N GLY A 68 8.58 19.36 -20.06
CA GLY A 68 7.27 18.72 -19.88
C GLY A 68 6.26 19.44 -18.96
N ASN A 69 6.69 20.44 -18.20
CA ASN A 69 5.91 21.10 -17.14
C ASN A 69 5.26 20.11 -16.15
N HIS A 70 5.97 19.03 -15.79
CA HIS A 70 5.48 18.01 -14.87
C HIS A 70 6.26 18.03 -13.54
N PRO A 71 5.58 17.95 -12.38
CA PRO A 71 6.24 17.99 -11.07
C PRO A 71 6.84 16.62 -10.70
N HIS A 72 7.84 16.15 -11.45
CA HIS A 72 8.42 14.82 -11.21
C HIS A 72 9.03 14.66 -9.81
N ASN A 73 9.66 15.71 -9.27
CA ASN A 73 10.26 15.68 -7.93
C ASN A 73 9.22 15.39 -6.85
N TRP A 74 8.10 16.13 -6.88
CA TRP A 74 6.96 15.90 -6.00
C TRP A 74 6.31 14.54 -6.27
N ASN A 75 5.98 14.22 -7.53
CA ASN A 75 5.29 12.97 -7.89
C ASN A 75 6.05 11.71 -7.44
N ASN A 76 7.38 11.72 -7.56
CA ASN A 76 8.22 10.61 -7.10
C ASN A 76 8.27 10.56 -5.55
N LEU A 77 8.40 11.71 -4.89
CA LEU A 77 8.38 11.80 -3.42
C LEU A 77 7.05 11.31 -2.84
N ILE A 78 5.93 11.79 -3.38
CA ILE A 78 4.59 11.44 -2.89
C ILE A 78 4.25 9.97 -3.17
N SER A 79 4.64 9.44 -4.34
CA SER A 79 4.47 8.01 -4.66
C SER A 79 5.22 7.13 -3.66
N ASN A 80 6.50 7.43 -3.38
CA ASN A 80 7.30 6.66 -2.43
C ASN A 80 6.76 6.76 -1.00
N ILE A 81 6.37 7.95 -0.55
CA ILE A 81 5.78 8.16 0.78
C ILE A 81 4.45 7.41 0.93
N LEU A 82 3.55 7.54 -0.05
CA LEU A 82 2.26 6.84 -0.02
C LEU A 82 2.48 5.32 -0.01
N GLN A 83 3.40 4.80 -0.83
CA GLN A 83 3.74 3.37 -0.84
C GLN A 83 4.25 2.88 0.52
N ILE A 84 5.10 3.66 1.21
CA ILE A 84 5.58 3.30 2.55
C ILE A 84 4.41 3.28 3.55
N ILE A 85 3.54 4.30 3.53
CA ILE A 85 2.36 4.39 4.40
C ILE A 85 1.37 3.25 4.12
N THR A 86 1.04 2.95 2.86
CA THR A 86 0.09 1.88 2.51
C THR A 86 0.64 0.51 2.86
N THR A 87 1.89 0.21 2.50
CA THR A 87 2.54 -1.08 2.85
C THR A 87 2.54 -1.33 4.36
N PHE A 88 2.85 -0.29 5.15
CA PHE A 88 2.78 -0.35 6.61
C PHE A 88 1.34 -0.60 7.12
N THR A 89 0.38 0.14 6.57
CA THR A 89 -1.05 0.07 6.93
C THR A 89 -1.65 -1.30 6.59
N GLU A 90 -1.34 -1.84 5.41
CA GLU A 90 -1.72 -3.17 4.95
C GLU A 90 -1.11 -4.26 5.83
N THR A 91 0.18 -4.17 6.16
CA THR A 91 0.85 -5.16 7.01
C THR A 91 0.25 -5.20 8.42
N ILE A 92 -0.10 -4.04 8.99
CA ILE A 92 -0.84 -3.96 10.26
C ILE A 92 -2.25 -4.54 10.11
N ASN A 93 -3.00 -4.18 9.06
CA ASN A 93 -4.35 -4.72 8.87
C ASN A 93 -4.35 -6.24 8.70
N LEU A 94 -3.45 -6.80 7.90
CA LEU A 94 -3.32 -8.25 7.69
C LEU A 94 -3.00 -8.99 9.00
N SER A 95 -2.01 -8.50 9.75
CA SER A 95 -1.61 -9.12 11.02
C SER A 95 -2.64 -8.96 12.14
N VAL A 96 -3.33 -7.81 12.22
CA VAL A 96 -4.45 -7.59 13.15
C VAL A 96 -5.65 -8.48 12.79
N ASN A 97 -6.00 -8.58 11.50
CA ASN A 97 -7.09 -9.44 11.04
C ASN A 97 -6.79 -10.93 11.31
N ALA A 98 -5.55 -11.39 11.10
CA ALA A 98 -5.14 -12.76 11.42
C ALA A 98 -5.24 -13.10 12.92
N ILE A 99 -5.11 -12.10 13.81
CA ILE A 99 -5.28 -12.28 15.27
C ILE A 99 -6.76 -12.27 15.67
N LEU A 100 -7.56 -11.38 15.08
CA LEU A 100 -8.97 -11.22 15.43
C LEU A 100 -9.87 -12.28 14.78
N ASN A 101 -9.54 -12.73 13.56
CA ASN A 101 -10.31 -13.68 12.76
C ASN A 101 -9.41 -14.84 12.28
N PRO A 102 -9.01 -15.79 13.14
CA PRO A 102 -8.08 -16.88 12.79
C PRO A 102 -8.61 -17.86 11.72
N GLU A 103 -9.87 -17.76 11.29
CA GLU A 103 -10.48 -18.64 10.28
C GLU A 103 -10.50 -18.09 8.84
N SER A 104 -10.02 -16.86 8.60
CA SER A 104 -10.20 -16.19 7.30
C SER A 104 -9.30 -16.67 6.15
N ASP A 105 -8.32 -17.54 6.40
CA ASP A 105 -7.48 -18.18 5.35
C ASP A 105 -8.26 -19.17 4.45
N LYS A 106 -9.57 -19.33 4.66
CA LYS A 106 -10.46 -20.15 3.82
C LYS A 106 -11.01 -19.46 2.56
N LYS A 107 -10.62 -18.21 2.26
CA LYS A 107 -11.00 -17.52 1.00
C LYS A 107 -9.87 -17.53 -0.02
N ILE A 108 -9.58 -18.73 -0.55
CA ILE A 108 -9.16 -18.84 -1.95
C ILE A 108 -10.42 -18.66 -2.79
N GLU A 109 -10.33 -17.83 -3.82
CA GLU A 109 -11.43 -17.54 -4.73
C GLU A 109 -11.93 -18.85 -5.39
N ALA A 110 -13.19 -19.20 -5.15
CA ALA A 110 -13.85 -20.24 -5.92
C ALA A 110 -14.00 -19.72 -7.37
N PRO A 111 -13.59 -20.48 -8.40
CA PRO A 111 -13.87 -20.11 -9.78
C PRO A 111 -15.38 -19.92 -9.97
N LEU A 112 -15.75 -18.86 -10.67
CA LEU A 112 -17.14 -18.58 -11.04
C LEU A 112 -17.74 -19.79 -11.75
N GLU A 113 -18.67 -20.48 -11.09
CA GLU A 113 -19.38 -21.59 -11.70
C GLU A 113 -20.17 -21.09 -12.91
N SER A 114 -19.93 -21.73 -14.05
CA SER A 114 -20.59 -21.43 -15.29
C SER A 114 -22.09 -21.68 -15.18
N GLN A 115 -22.88 -20.68 -15.57
CA GLN A 115 -24.33 -20.80 -15.68
C GLN A 115 -24.69 -21.91 -16.68
N GLN A 116 -25.07 -23.08 -16.18
CA GLN A 116 -25.73 -24.11 -16.98
C GLN A 116 -27.25 -23.86 -16.94
N PRO A 117 -27.94 -23.78 -18.10
CA PRO A 117 -29.37 -23.56 -18.12
C PRO A 117 -30.12 -24.81 -17.64
N VAL A 118 -31.06 -24.60 -16.72
CA VAL A 118 -31.96 -25.65 -16.22
C VAL A 118 -32.88 -26.13 -17.35
N ILE A 119 -32.83 -27.42 -17.67
CA ILE A 119 -33.88 -28.10 -18.44
C ILE A 119 -34.44 -29.22 -17.55
N GLN A 120 -35.69 -29.06 -17.13
CA GLN A 120 -36.37 -30.02 -16.26
C GLN A 120 -36.70 -31.32 -16.98
N ILE A 121 -36.48 -32.43 -16.30
CA ILE A 121 -36.81 -33.77 -16.76
C ILE A 121 -38.31 -34.00 -16.54
N TYR A 122 -39.05 -34.27 -17.62
CA TYR A 122 -40.32 -35.00 -17.54
C TYR A 122 -40.12 -36.42 -18.08
N ALA A 123 -40.54 -37.40 -17.28
CA ALA A 123 -40.55 -38.82 -17.65
C ALA A 123 -41.82 -39.18 -18.44
N TYR A 124 -41.92 -40.46 -18.82
CA TYR A 124 -42.89 -41.08 -19.74
C TYR A 124 -42.55 -40.83 -21.24
N LYS A 125 -42.65 -41.81 -22.15
CA LYS A 125 -43.18 -43.18 -22.04
C LYS A 125 -42.56 -44.06 -23.13
N ASN A 126 -42.46 -45.37 -22.89
CA ASN A 126 -42.22 -46.36 -23.97
C ASN A 126 -43.27 -46.21 -25.07
N MET A 127 -42.86 -46.13 -26.34
CA MET A 127 -43.50 -46.82 -27.48
C MET A 127 -42.50 -47.04 -28.62
N ARG A 128 -42.59 -48.21 -29.26
CA ARG A 128 -41.93 -48.51 -30.54
C ARG A 128 -42.61 -47.73 -31.67
N ASN A 129 -41.84 -47.28 -32.66
CA ASN A 129 -42.19 -47.54 -34.06
C ASN A 129 -40.98 -47.38 -35.00
N LEU A 130 -40.87 -48.28 -35.98
CA LEU A 130 -40.02 -48.08 -37.14
C LEU A 130 -40.75 -47.17 -38.13
N SER A 131 -40.10 -46.11 -38.61
CA SER A 131 -40.25 -45.67 -40.00
C SER A 131 -39.05 -44.86 -40.45
N VAL A 132 -38.62 -45.12 -41.68
CA VAL A 132 -37.62 -44.36 -42.42
C VAL A 132 -38.22 -43.01 -42.84
N LEU A 133 -37.41 -41.94 -42.91
CA LEU A 133 -37.40 -40.96 -44.01
C LEU A 133 -36.29 -39.88 -43.80
N LYS A 134 -35.35 -39.81 -44.75
CA LYS A 134 -34.70 -38.56 -45.21
C LYS A 134 -35.74 -37.80 -46.10
N PRO A 135 -35.53 -36.53 -46.55
CA PRO A 135 -34.32 -35.70 -46.53
C PRO A 135 -34.53 -34.47 -45.60
N GLU A 136 -33.92 -33.28 -45.66
CA GLU A 136 -33.06 -32.55 -46.63
C GLU A 136 -31.90 -31.79 -45.92
N ILE A 137 -31.23 -30.89 -46.67
CA ILE A 137 -30.27 -29.88 -46.21
C ILE A 137 -30.70 -28.56 -46.88
N PRO A 138 -30.64 -27.41 -46.19
CA PRO A 138 -30.32 -26.16 -46.87
C PRO A 138 -28.97 -25.61 -46.40
N LEU A 139 -28.11 -25.33 -47.38
CA LEU A 139 -26.84 -24.63 -47.21
C LEU A 139 -27.06 -23.22 -46.65
N ASN A 140 -26.20 -22.76 -45.75
CA ASN A 140 -26.00 -21.33 -45.55
C ASN A 140 -24.53 -20.96 -45.32
N LEU A 141 -23.98 -20.38 -46.38
CA LEU A 141 -22.94 -19.35 -46.43
C LEU A 141 -21.68 -19.51 -45.56
N ILE A 142 -20.59 -19.94 -46.20
CA ILE A 142 -19.22 -19.76 -45.70
C ILE A 142 -18.81 -18.30 -45.90
N SER A 143 -18.64 -17.52 -44.84
CA SER A 143 -17.99 -16.20 -44.89
C SER A 143 -16.49 -16.32 -44.60
N VAL A 144 -15.67 -16.37 -45.66
CA VAL A 144 -14.21 -16.27 -45.53
C VAL A 144 -13.82 -14.80 -45.40
N THR A 145 -13.24 -14.39 -44.26
CA THR A 145 -12.40 -13.18 -44.21
C THR A 145 -11.38 -13.19 -43.07
N GLN A 146 -10.11 -13.03 -43.47
CA GLN A 146 -9.02 -12.34 -42.75
C GLN A 146 -8.38 -13.02 -41.53
N ASN A 147 -7.31 -13.76 -41.81
CA ASN A 147 -6.29 -14.14 -40.84
C ASN A 147 -5.66 -12.91 -40.18
N LYS A 148 -5.76 -12.80 -38.85
CA LYS A 148 -4.84 -12.00 -38.04
C LYS A 148 -3.75 -12.94 -37.50
N VAL A 149 -2.48 -12.59 -37.72
CA VAL A 149 -1.34 -13.42 -37.29
C VAL A 149 -1.35 -13.57 -35.78
N ILE A 150 -1.56 -14.79 -35.29
CA ILE A 150 -1.39 -15.16 -33.88
C ILE A 150 0.10 -15.46 -33.69
N PRO A 151 0.80 -14.83 -32.73
CA PRO A 151 2.18 -15.19 -32.43
C PRO A 151 2.26 -16.64 -31.93
N PHE A 152 3.17 -17.42 -32.49
CA PHE A 152 3.33 -18.84 -32.19
C PHE A 152 3.89 -19.05 -30.77
N THR A 153 3.02 -19.11 -29.77
CA THR A 153 3.40 -19.44 -28.40
C THR A 153 3.63 -20.94 -28.27
N SER A 154 4.88 -21.34 -28.01
CA SER A 154 5.24 -22.74 -27.76
C SER A 154 4.37 -23.34 -26.64
N PRO A 155 3.78 -24.55 -26.82
CA PRO A 155 2.91 -25.18 -25.83
C PRO A 155 3.63 -25.58 -24.53
N VAL A 156 4.97 -25.50 -24.49
CA VAL A 156 5.79 -25.84 -23.33
C VAL A 156 5.55 -24.88 -22.15
N ASN A 157 5.40 -23.57 -22.40
CA ASN A 157 5.29 -22.57 -21.33
C ASN A 157 3.99 -22.75 -20.52
N VAL A 158 2.85 -22.92 -21.20
CA VAL A 158 1.54 -23.14 -20.55
C VAL A 158 1.53 -24.39 -19.68
N PHE A 159 2.23 -25.44 -20.10
CA PHE A 159 2.33 -26.69 -19.34
C PHE A 159 3.21 -26.51 -18.08
N MET A 160 4.32 -25.78 -18.20
CA MET A 160 5.19 -25.44 -17.06
C MET A 160 4.46 -24.57 -16.04
N ASP A 161 3.74 -23.53 -16.46
CA ASP A 161 2.96 -22.67 -15.56
C ASP A 161 1.87 -23.48 -14.83
N THR A 162 1.21 -24.41 -15.53
CA THR A 162 0.21 -25.31 -14.94
C THR A 162 0.82 -26.26 -13.91
N ILE A 163 2.01 -26.80 -14.17
CA ILE A 163 2.76 -27.65 -13.22
C ILE A 163 3.20 -26.85 -12.00
N ILE A 164 3.76 -25.65 -12.19
CA ILE A 164 4.20 -24.76 -11.11
C ILE A 164 3.02 -24.38 -10.22
N HIS A 165 1.86 -24.04 -10.80
CA HIS A 165 0.66 -23.73 -10.02
C HIS A 165 0.19 -24.93 -9.19
N LYS A 166 0.19 -26.14 -9.75
CA LYS A 166 -0.16 -27.38 -9.02
C LYS A 166 0.84 -27.71 -7.91
N PHE A 167 2.14 -27.54 -8.15
CA PHE A 167 3.16 -27.69 -7.10
C PHE A 167 3.01 -26.66 -5.99
N LYS A 168 2.73 -25.40 -6.33
CA LYS A 168 2.48 -24.31 -5.36
C LYS A 168 1.25 -24.62 -4.50
N ALA A 169 0.16 -25.11 -5.10
CA ALA A 169 -1.04 -25.57 -4.41
C ALA A 169 -0.75 -26.76 -3.47
N LEU A 170 0.03 -27.75 -3.92
CA LEU A 170 0.44 -28.90 -3.11
C LEU A 170 1.32 -28.47 -1.92
N ILE A 171 2.28 -27.57 -2.14
CA ILE A 171 3.13 -27.01 -1.08
C ILE A 171 2.28 -26.24 -0.06
N THR A 172 1.28 -25.46 -0.48
CA THR A 172 0.37 -24.78 0.47
C THR A 172 -0.49 -25.76 1.26
N MET A 173 -1.03 -26.82 0.64
CA MET A 173 -1.76 -27.87 1.36
C MET A 173 -0.86 -28.64 2.34
N LEU A 174 0.38 -28.95 1.95
CA LEU A 174 1.34 -29.66 2.79
C LEU A 174 1.74 -28.78 4.00
N LYS A 175 2.03 -27.50 3.77
CA LYS A 175 2.35 -26.53 4.84
C LYS A 175 1.21 -26.33 5.84
N ALA A 176 -0.04 -26.34 5.36
CA ALA A 176 -1.22 -26.29 6.22
C ALA A 176 -1.41 -27.60 7.02
N LYS A 177 -1.30 -28.76 6.36
CA LYS A 177 -1.56 -30.07 6.97
C LYS A 177 -0.47 -30.52 7.96
N PHE A 178 0.79 -30.19 7.72
CA PHE A 178 1.90 -30.50 8.64
C PHE A 178 2.13 -29.43 9.73
N GLY A 179 1.31 -28.38 9.80
CA GLY A 179 1.50 -27.30 10.76
C GLY A 179 2.79 -26.48 10.55
N ILE A 180 3.48 -26.63 9.41
CA ILE A 180 4.72 -25.91 9.10
C ILE A 180 4.46 -24.40 9.06
N ASN A 181 3.27 -23.95 8.62
CA ASN A 181 2.89 -22.54 8.72
C ASN A 181 2.70 -22.05 10.18
N TYR A 182 2.36 -22.93 11.12
CA TYR A 182 2.24 -22.56 12.54
C TYR A 182 3.60 -22.57 13.25
N LEU A 183 4.50 -23.50 12.88
CA LEU A 183 5.79 -23.71 13.53
C LEU A 183 6.93 -22.87 12.90
N PHE A 184 6.86 -22.58 11.60
CA PHE A 184 7.84 -21.81 10.84
C PHE A 184 7.27 -20.54 10.17
N GLY A 185 5.94 -20.32 10.21
CA GLY A 185 5.37 -19.04 9.82
C GLY A 185 5.64 -17.98 10.89
N ARG A 186 5.86 -16.73 10.46
CA ARG A 186 5.99 -15.61 11.41
C ARG A 186 4.66 -15.41 12.12
N LEU A 187 4.65 -15.50 13.46
CA LEU A 187 3.45 -15.23 14.25
C LEU A 187 2.96 -13.80 13.96
N PRO A 188 1.65 -13.57 13.79
CA PRO A 188 1.13 -12.25 13.43
C PRO A 188 1.45 -11.20 14.49
N VAL A 189 1.59 -11.59 15.76
CA VAL A 189 2.05 -10.72 16.86
C VAL A 189 3.48 -10.22 16.63
N LYS A 190 4.40 -11.08 16.15
CA LYS A 190 5.78 -10.66 15.86
C LYS A 190 5.86 -9.81 14.59
N ASN A 191 4.98 -10.02 13.61
CA ASN A 191 4.88 -9.11 12.46
C ASN A 191 4.49 -7.70 12.92
N ILE A 192 3.51 -7.56 13.82
CA ILE A 192 3.14 -6.25 14.40
C ILE A 192 4.32 -5.63 15.16
N GLN A 193 5.04 -6.40 15.97
CA GLN A 193 6.23 -5.91 16.69
C GLN A 193 7.32 -5.41 15.71
N CYS A 194 7.62 -6.14 14.63
CA CYS A 194 8.58 -5.67 13.62
C CYS A 194 8.09 -4.42 12.87
N CYS A 195 6.81 -4.29 12.56
CA CYS A 195 6.28 -3.03 12.05
C CYS A 195 6.44 -1.89 13.08
N LEU A 196 6.20 -2.16 14.37
CA LEU A 196 6.43 -1.15 15.42
C LEU A 196 7.93 -0.83 15.58
N GLU A 197 8.85 -1.77 15.38
CA GLU A 197 10.30 -1.50 15.34
C GLU A 197 10.63 -0.43 14.26
N ASP A 198 10.04 -0.52 13.07
CA ASP A 198 10.18 0.47 11.98
C ASP A 198 9.30 1.73 12.14
N GLY A 199 8.54 1.84 13.24
CA GLY A 199 7.54 2.89 13.47
C GLY A 199 8.08 4.33 13.47
N GLN A 200 9.38 4.50 13.72
CA GLN A 200 10.03 5.82 13.73
C GLN A 200 10.10 6.45 12.33
N ILE A 201 10.32 5.64 11.28
CA ILE A 201 10.26 6.07 9.87
C ILE A 201 8.89 6.68 9.59
N ILE A 202 7.84 5.96 9.97
CA ILE A 202 6.44 6.33 9.74
C ILE A 202 6.10 7.65 10.44
N ILE A 203 6.57 7.85 11.68
CA ILE A 203 6.41 9.12 12.41
C ILE A 203 7.05 10.29 11.66
N TRP A 204 8.29 10.14 11.18
CA TRP A 204 8.99 11.20 10.44
C TRP A 204 8.32 11.52 9.10
N ILE A 205 7.95 10.49 8.34
CA ILE A 205 7.25 10.64 7.05
C ILE A 205 5.93 11.40 7.24
N ILE A 206 5.10 10.99 8.20
CA ILE A 206 3.75 11.56 8.42
C ILE A 206 3.80 13.01 8.90
N GLN A 207 4.81 13.38 9.69
CA GLN A 207 5.01 14.77 10.09
C GLN A 207 5.65 15.57 8.95
N GLY A 208 6.59 14.98 8.21
CA GLY A 208 7.24 15.59 7.06
C GLY A 208 6.25 15.96 5.95
N ILE A 209 5.40 15.02 5.53
CA ILE A 209 4.38 15.27 4.52
C ILE A 209 3.34 16.29 4.99
N SER A 210 2.93 16.26 6.26
CA SER A 210 2.02 17.27 6.83
C SER A 210 2.63 18.67 6.75
N ASN A 211 3.89 18.83 7.13
CA ASN A 211 4.61 20.11 7.00
C ASN A 211 4.73 20.55 5.54
N LEU A 212 5.01 19.64 4.60
CA LEU A 212 5.08 19.95 3.16
C LEU A 212 3.73 20.42 2.61
N THR A 213 2.63 19.72 2.94
CA THR A 213 1.27 20.13 2.54
C THR A 213 0.87 21.46 3.17
N ILE A 214 1.35 21.81 4.36
CA ILE A 214 1.09 23.13 4.97
C ILE A 214 1.95 24.22 4.32
N ALA A 215 3.21 23.92 3.99
CA ALA A 215 4.10 24.85 3.30
C ALA A 215 3.61 25.18 1.88
N SER A 216 2.96 24.24 1.18
CA SER A 216 2.45 24.47 -0.18
C SER A 216 1.46 25.64 -0.27
N LEU A 217 0.68 25.91 0.78
CA LEU A 217 -0.23 27.07 0.84
C LEU A 217 0.46 28.42 0.57
N ASN A 218 1.76 28.52 0.89
CA ASN A 218 2.54 29.76 0.74
C ASN A 218 3.65 29.63 -0.33
N GLU A 219 4.11 28.43 -0.65
CA GLU A 219 5.31 28.18 -1.46
C GLU A 219 5.05 27.47 -2.80
N ASP A 220 3.88 26.85 -2.99
CA ASP A 220 3.52 26.11 -4.21
C ASP A 220 2.72 26.98 -5.19
N ASN A 221 3.44 27.63 -6.10
CA ASN A 221 2.87 28.48 -7.14
C ASN A 221 2.02 27.73 -8.19
N TYR A 222 2.07 26.39 -8.21
CA TYR A 222 1.48 25.56 -9.26
C TYR A 222 0.33 24.67 -8.76
N GLY A 223 0.06 24.64 -7.45
CA GLY A 223 -0.98 23.81 -6.85
C GLY A 223 -0.71 22.30 -6.91
N ILE A 224 0.55 21.92 -7.09
CA ILE A 224 1.04 20.54 -7.19
C ILE A 224 0.62 19.72 -5.96
N ALA A 225 0.91 20.20 -4.76
CA ALA A 225 0.63 19.48 -3.53
C ALA A 225 -0.86 19.49 -3.16
N HIS A 226 -1.59 20.54 -3.55
CA HIS A 226 -3.03 20.64 -3.32
C HIS A 226 -3.81 19.57 -4.10
N LYS A 227 -3.34 19.21 -5.31
CA LYS A 227 -3.93 18.13 -6.12
C LYS A 227 -3.92 16.77 -5.39
N ASP A 228 -2.82 16.41 -4.75
CA ASP A 228 -2.64 15.09 -4.12
C ASP A 228 -3.13 15.06 -2.66
N MET A 229 -3.47 16.21 -2.09
CA MET A 229 -3.97 16.36 -0.72
C MET A 229 -5.13 15.42 -0.33
N PRO A 230 -6.16 15.17 -1.16
CA PRO A 230 -7.22 14.22 -0.82
C PRO A 230 -6.71 12.78 -0.66
N THR A 231 -5.70 12.40 -1.44
CA THR A 231 -5.04 11.09 -1.38
C THR A 231 -4.22 10.98 -0.08
N ILE A 232 -3.49 12.04 0.28
CA ILE A 232 -2.73 12.13 1.53
C ILE A 232 -3.66 11.99 2.74
N LEU A 233 -4.74 12.76 2.79
CA LEU A 233 -5.73 12.69 3.88
C LEU A 233 -6.37 11.30 3.97
N SER A 234 -6.70 10.68 2.83
CA SER A 234 -7.25 9.32 2.81
C SER A 234 -6.28 8.31 3.43
N ALA A 235 -5.01 8.33 3.03
CA ALA A 235 -3.98 7.42 3.55
C ALA A 235 -3.72 7.65 5.06
N LEU A 236 -3.67 8.90 5.53
CA LEU A 236 -3.50 9.23 6.95
C LEU A 236 -4.69 8.77 7.80
N VAL A 237 -5.92 8.89 7.30
CA VAL A 237 -7.12 8.39 7.99
C VAL A 237 -7.17 6.87 8.00
N GLU A 238 -6.83 6.20 6.90
CA GLU A 238 -6.77 4.73 6.84
C GLU A 238 -5.73 4.17 7.81
N LEU A 239 -4.55 4.79 7.89
CA LEU A 239 -3.56 4.46 8.90
C LEU A 239 -4.09 4.67 10.33
N LYS A 240 -4.77 5.79 10.62
CA LYS A 240 -5.36 6.03 11.94
C LYS A 240 -6.37 4.95 12.33
N LEU A 241 -7.28 4.61 11.41
CA LEU A 241 -8.26 3.54 11.61
C LEU A 241 -7.59 2.17 11.85
N SER A 242 -6.47 1.90 11.17
CA SER A 242 -5.71 0.65 11.33
C SER A 242 -4.97 0.58 12.68
N MET A 243 -4.43 1.72 13.15
CA MET A 243 -3.87 1.85 14.49
C MET A 243 -4.94 1.80 15.60
N GLU A 244 -6.17 2.26 15.32
CA GLU A 244 -7.33 2.10 16.20
C GLU A 244 -7.80 0.64 16.29
N LYS A 245 -7.76 -0.13 15.20
CA LYS A 245 -7.98 -1.59 15.23
C LYS A 245 -6.92 -2.31 16.07
N LEU A 246 -5.65 -1.91 15.97
CA LEU A 246 -4.55 -2.47 16.78
C LEU A 246 -4.78 -2.28 18.30
N ASN A 247 -5.49 -1.23 18.73
CA ASN A 247 -5.88 -1.05 20.14
C ASN A 247 -6.91 -2.09 20.63
N ARG A 248 -7.50 -2.92 19.76
CA ARG A 248 -8.38 -4.02 20.18
C ARG A 248 -7.61 -5.25 20.68
N ILE A 249 -6.31 -5.34 20.40
CA ILE A 249 -5.47 -6.48 20.78
C ILE A 249 -4.91 -6.28 22.20
N PRO A 250 -5.26 -7.12 23.20
CA PRO A 250 -4.85 -6.92 24.59
C PRO A 250 -3.34 -6.87 24.83
N THR A 251 -2.57 -7.60 24.02
CA THR A 251 -1.10 -7.64 24.04
C THR A 251 -0.46 -6.25 23.90
N PHE A 252 -1.11 -5.36 23.14
CA PHE A 252 -0.61 -4.00 22.89
C PHE A 252 -1.35 -2.93 23.71
N THR A 253 -2.21 -3.30 24.66
CA THR A 253 -2.93 -2.36 25.54
C THR A 253 -2.73 -2.60 27.03
N LYS A 254 -2.46 -3.83 27.46
CA LYS A 254 -2.12 -4.11 28.85
C LYS A 254 -0.73 -3.56 29.17
N LYS A 255 -0.61 -2.83 30.29
CA LYS A 255 0.68 -2.48 30.90
C LYS A 255 1.30 -3.72 31.55
N THR A 256 1.68 -4.72 30.76
CA THR A 256 2.56 -5.80 31.22
C THR A 256 3.93 -5.20 31.47
N GLN A 257 4.20 -4.89 32.74
CA GLN A 257 5.39 -4.16 33.17
C GLN A 257 6.66 -4.91 32.72
N ILE A 258 7.70 -4.12 32.40
CA ILE A 258 9.11 -4.48 32.17
C ILE A 258 9.53 -4.78 30.71
N VAL A 259 8.74 -5.42 29.84
CA VAL A 259 9.26 -5.88 28.52
C VAL A 259 8.68 -5.16 27.27
N ASP A 260 7.38 -4.84 27.23
CA ASP A 260 6.72 -4.29 26.02
C ASP A 260 6.58 -2.75 25.98
N ASP A 261 7.33 -2.03 26.83
CA ASP A 261 7.28 -0.56 26.94
C ASP A 261 7.59 0.14 25.61
N PHE A 262 8.55 -0.35 24.84
CA PHE A 262 8.86 0.19 23.51
C PHE A 262 7.69 0.07 22.53
N ASN A 263 7.07 -1.11 22.42
CA ASN A 263 5.95 -1.36 21.51
C ASN A 263 4.75 -0.45 21.84
N ILE A 264 4.46 -0.27 23.12
CA ILE A 264 3.38 0.62 23.58
C ILE A 264 3.73 2.08 23.27
N LYS A 265 4.95 2.53 23.61
CA LYS A 265 5.45 3.88 23.31
C LYS A 265 5.38 4.20 21.83
N MET A 266 5.89 3.32 20.97
CA MET A 266 5.93 3.55 19.53
C MET A 266 4.52 3.56 18.92
N LYS A 267 3.65 2.63 19.33
CA LYS A 267 2.22 2.65 18.94
C LYS A 267 1.54 3.96 19.36
N THR A 268 1.80 4.48 20.56
CA THR A 268 1.25 5.79 20.99
C THR A 268 1.90 6.97 20.26
N GLY A 269 3.18 6.86 19.90
CA GLY A 269 3.91 7.85 19.09
C GLY A 269 3.33 7.99 17.69
N ILE A 270 3.10 6.87 16.98
CA ILE A 270 2.45 6.85 15.66
C ILE A 270 1.04 7.46 15.75
N ASN A 271 0.20 7.01 16.70
CA ASN A 271 -1.14 7.57 16.89
C ASN A 271 -1.12 9.10 17.14
N SER A 272 -0.17 9.57 17.95
CA SER A 272 -0.01 11.00 18.26
C SER A 272 0.50 11.79 17.05
N ALA A 273 1.43 11.22 16.26
CA ALA A 273 1.92 11.81 15.03
C ALA A 273 0.81 11.94 13.99
N VAL A 274 0.02 10.88 13.77
CA VAL A 274 -1.13 10.92 12.85
C VAL A 274 -2.19 11.92 13.32
N LYS A 275 -2.56 11.93 14.62
CA LYS A 275 -3.50 12.92 15.17
C LYS A 275 -2.99 14.35 14.95
N ARG A 276 -1.71 14.61 15.19
CA ARG A 276 -1.08 15.92 15.02
C ARG A 276 -1.05 16.35 13.54
N SER A 277 -0.63 15.46 12.64
CA SER A 277 -0.58 15.76 11.20
C SER A 277 -1.96 16.04 10.62
N LEU A 278 -2.97 15.24 10.97
CA LEU A 278 -4.36 15.48 10.57
C LEU A 278 -4.87 16.83 11.10
N TYR A 279 -4.68 17.11 12.40
CA TYR A 279 -5.09 18.39 13.00
C TYR A 279 -4.41 19.59 12.33
N ASN A 280 -3.09 19.52 12.12
CA ASN A 280 -2.33 20.60 11.49
C ASN A 280 -2.84 20.89 10.07
N ILE A 281 -3.06 19.86 9.25
CA ILE A 281 -3.62 20.02 7.89
C ILE A 281 -5.03 20.63 7.97
N CYS A 282 -5.90 20.07 8.82
CA CYS A 282 -7.28 20.54 9.01
C CYS A 282 -7.34 22.02 9.44
N LYS A 283 -6.45 22.44 10.34
CA LYS A 283 -6.36 23.80 10.85
C LYS A 283 -5.95 24.81 9.78
N HIS A 284 -4.94 24.49 8.98
CA HIS A 284 -4.42 25.41 7.95
C HIS A 284 -5.31 25.45 6.69
N PHE A 285 -5.94 24.33 6.32
CA PHE A 285 -6.82 24.25 5.15
C PHE A 285 -8.30 24.52 5.44
N ARG A 286 -8.65 24.86 6.69
CA ARG A 286 -10.02 25.19 7.13
C ARG A 286 -10.83 26.06 6.14
N PRO A 287 -10.31 27.17 5.57
CA PRO A 287 -11.10 27.98 4.64
C PRO A 287 -11.35 27.33 3.27
N TYR A 288 -10.51 26.39 2.84
CA TYR A 288 -10.52 25.80 1.48
C TYR A 288 -11.12 24.39 1.42
N ILE A 289 -11.54 23.82 2.55
CA ILE A 289 -11.97 22.42 2.65
C ILE A 289 -13.24 22.08 1.86
N ASN A 290 -14.10 23.06 1.59
CA ASN A 290 -15.28 22.86 0.76
C ASN A 290 -14.95 22.70 -0.74
N ASP A 291 -13.81 23.23 -1.18
CA ASP A 291 -13.37 23.22 -2.58
C ASP A 291 -12.51 22.00 -2.92
N ILE A 292 -12.02 21.29 -1.90
CA ILE A 292 -11.14 20.11 -2.04
C ILE A 292 -12.01 18.84 -2.18
N PRO A 293 -11.78 17.98 -3.19
CA PRO A 293 -12.58 16.78 -3.43
C PRO A 293 -12.24 15.64 -2.44
N ILE A 294 -12.64 15.80 -1.18
CA ILE A 294 -12.46 14.80 -0.11
C ILE A 294 -13.60 13.78 -0.14
N LYS A 295 -13.28 12.48 0.02
CA LYS A 295 -14.29 11.41 0.17
C LYS A 295 -15.20 11.69 1.38
N LYS A 296 -16.52 11.48 1.24
CA LYS A 296 -17.51 11.78 2.30
C LYS A 296 -17.18 11.12 3.64
N ASP A 297 -16.75 9.86 3.62
CA ASP A 297 -16.40 9.08 4.81
C ASP A 297 -15.18 9.68 5.55
N VAL A 298 -14.18 10.13 4.77
CA VAL A 298 -12.98 10.82 5.28
C VAL A 298 -13.36 12.18 5.85
N LEU A 299 -14.24 12.93 5.19
CA LEU A 299 -14.74 14.22 5.67
C LEU A 299 -15.49 14.05 7.00
N GLN A 300 -16.39 13.07 7.11
CA GLN A 300 -17.09 12.75 8.36
C GLN A 300 -16.12 12.41 9.50
N TYR A 301 -15.06 11.66 9.22
CA TYR A 301 -14.03 11.34 10.20
C TYR A 301 -13.19 12.55 10.62
N LEU A 302 -13.05 13.55 9.75
CA LEU A 302 -12.32 14.80 10.03
C LEU A 302 -13.18 15.88 10.72
N GLN A 303 -14.52 15.75 10.74
CA GLN A 303 -15.42 16.73 11.39
C GLN A 303 -15.00 17.15 12.82
N PRO A 304 -14.57 16.23 13.73
CA PRO A 304 -14.12 16.63 15.06
C PRO A 304 -12.91 17.58 15.06
N TYR A 305 -12.05 17.51 14.04
CA TYR A 305 -10.84 18.33 13.90
C TYR A 305 -11.10 19.74 13.35
N PHE A 306 -12.34 20.06 12.96
CA PHE A 306 -12.75 21.41 12.52
C PHE A 306 -13.45 22.23 13.60
N LEU A 307 -13.77 21.59 14.74
CA LEU A 307 -14.51 22.17 15.86
C LEU A 307 -13.61 22.60 17.04
N GLU A 308 -12.34 22.16 17.06
CA GLU A 308 -11.26 22.58 17.98
C GLU A 308 -10.34 23.65 17.36
#